data_AF-A0AAV5Y4P3-F1
#
_entry.id   AF-A0AAV5Y4P3-F1
#
_cell.length_a   1.000
_cell.length_b   1.000
_cell.length_c   1.000
_cell.angle_alpha   90.00
_cell.angle_beta   90.00
_cell.angle_gamma   90.00
#
_symmetry.space_group_name_H-M   'P 1'
#
loop_
_entity.id
_entity.type
_entity.pdbx_description
1 polymer ?
#
loop_
_entity_poly.entity_id
_entity_poly.type
_entity_poly.pdbx_seq_one_letter_code
_entity_poly.pdbx_strand_id
1 'polypeptide(L)'
;VLAWRHAYSAALDQPGWRGLVEVARAALRIGAIAGFQKAAESRARESYWTALFRARRQGSLNGVLDAAEAFGMLGDRVMVEQCIRIAERLAQLAGDPEAAERVRALAVDLTQRYIEVERPEMFSSVVGQRR
;
A
#
# COMPACT_ATOMS: atom_id res chain seq x y z
N VAL A 1 -23.91 1.52 2.93
CA VAL A 1 -23.03 2.60 3.48
C VAL A 1 -22.97 2.59 5.01
N LEU A 2 -24.09 2.42 5.72
CA LEU A 2 -24.10 2.42 7.19
C LEU A 2 -23.18 1.34 7.81
N ALA A 3 -23.30 0.08 7.36
CA ALA A 3 -22.46 -1.02 7.87
C ALA A 3 -20.94 -0.76 7.77
N TRP A 4 -20.48 -0.14 6.68
CA TRP A 4 -19.08 0.26 6.53
C TRP A 4 -18.67 1.33 7.56
N ARG A 5 -19.51 2.34 7.80
CA ARG A 5 -19.23 3.39 8.81
C ARG A 5 -19.15 2.81 10.22
N HIS A 6 -20.02 1.86 10.56
CA HIS A 6 -19.97 1.16 11.84
C HIS A 6 -18.68 0.34 11.98
N ALA A 7 -18.29 -0.38 10.93
CA ALA A 7 -17.03 -1.13 10.91
C ALA A 7 -15.81 -0.19 11.02
N TYR A 8 -15.82 0.96 10.33
CA TYR A 8 -14.78 1.97 10.44
C TYR A 8 -14.66 2.54 11.85
N SER A 9 -15.79 2.93 12.45
CA SER A 9 -15.82 3.41 13.84
C SER A 9 -15.27 2.35 14.80
N ALA A 10 -15.75 1.11 14.69
CA ALA A 10 -15.29 0.02 15.55
C ALA A 10 -13.79 -0.29 15.36
N ALA A 11 -13.25 -0.12 14.15
CA ALA A 11 -11.82 -0.27 13.90
C ALA A 11 -10.99 0.90 14.46
N LEU A 12 -11.54 2.11 14.48
CA LEU A 12 -10.92 3.26 15.12
C LEU A 12 -10.86 3.10 16.64
N ASP A 13 -11.89 2.51 17.25
CA ASP A 13 -11.95 2.31 18.70
C ASP A 13 -11.01 1.19 19.20
N GLN A 14 -10.59 0.28 18.31
CA GLN A 14 -9.66 -0.79 18.64
C GLN A 14 -8.20 -0.35 18.51
N PRO A 15 -7.31 -0.72 19.45
CA PRO A 15 -5.88 -0.54 19.27
C PRO A 15 -5.39 -1.47 18.15
N GLY A 16 -4.58 -0.94 17.23
CA GLY A 16 -4.05 -1.72 16.11
C GLY A 16 -4.42 -1.19 14.74
N TRP A 17 -3.76 -1.76 13.74
CA TRP A 17 -3.87 -1.37 12.33
C TRP A 17 -4.73 -2.34 11.51
N ARG A 18 -4.83 -3.61 11.90
CA ARG A 18 -5.51 -4.68 11.13
C ARG A 18 -6.96 -4.36 10.80
N GLY A 19 -7.74 -3.91 11.77
CA GLY A 19 -9.16 -3.57 11.55
C GLY A 19 -9.34 -2.48 10.49
N LEU A 20 -8.42 -1.53 10.40
CA LEU A 20 -8.47 -0.44 9.42
C LEU A 20 -8.13 -0.94 8.00
N VAL A 21 -7.20 -1.90 7.88
CA VAL A 21 -6.91 -2.57 6.60
C VAL A 21 -8.14 -3.34 6.11
N GLU A 22 -8.81 -4.08 6.99
CA GLU A 22 -10.02 -4.81 6.62
C GLU A 22 -11.18 -3.90 6.20
N VAL A 23 -11.37 -2.78 6.91
CA VAL A 23 -12.38 -1.77 6.56
C VAL A 23 -12.08 -1.10 5.22
N ALA A 24 -10.82 -0.85 4.92
CA ALA A 24 -10.38 -0.31 3.64
C ALA A 24 -10.61 -1.31 2.49
N ARG A 25 -10.24 -2.58 2.67
CA ARG A 25 -10.52 -3.66 1.70
C ARG A 25 -12.03 -3.81 1.48
N ALA A 26 -12.83 -3.70 2.54
CA ALA A 26 -14.29 -3.70 2.44
C ALA A 26 -14.83 -2.48 1.66
N ALA A 27 -14.28 -1.29 1.86
CA ALA A 27 -14.63 -0.10 1.06
C ALA A 27 -14.39 -0.36 -0.44
N LEU A 28 -13.24 -0.89 -0.81
CA LEU A 28 -12.90 -1.18 -2.21
C LEU A 28 -13.84 -2.21 -2.85
N ARG A 29 -14.18 -3.28 -2.12
CA ARG A 29 -15.18 -4.27 -2.59
C ARG A 29 -16.55 -3.64 -2.82
N ILE A 30 -16.97 -2.71 -1.96
CA ILE A 30 -18.21 -1.95 -2.15
C ILE A 30 -18.09 -1.01 -3.36
N GLY A 31 -16.92 -0.39 -3.55
CA GLY A 31 -16.62 0.50 -4.67
C GLY A 31 -16.59 -0.17 -6.05
N ALA A 32 -16.44 -1.49 -6.10
CA ALA A 32 -16.54 -2.26 -7.35
C ALA A 32 -17.96 -2.21 -7.96
N ILE A 33 -18.96 -1.81 -7.18
CA ILE A 33 -20.32 -1.52 -7.65
C ILE A 33 -20.30 -0.18 -8.41
N ALA A 34 -20.88 -0.15 -9.61
CA ALA A 34 -20.88 1.02 -10.50
C ALA A 34 -21.33 2.31 -9.80
N GLY A 35 -20.55 3.38 -9.94
CA GLY A 35 -20.87 4.72 -9.45
C GLY A 35 -20.27 5.10 -8.10
N PHE A 36 -19.59 4.17 -7.40
CA PHE A 36 -19.05 4.41 -6.05
C PHE A 36 -17.52 4.32 -5.96
N GLN A 37 -16.82 4.07 -7.06
CA GLN A 37 -15.37 3.83 -7.13
C GLN A 37 -14.55 4.93 -6.42
N LYS A 38 -14.69 6.19 -6.86
CA LYS A 38 -13.90 7.31 -6.29
C LYS A 38 -14.14 7.52 -4.79
N ALA A 39 -15.39 7.35 -4.35
CA ALA A 39 -15.74 7.49 -2.93
C ALA A 39 -15.15 6.33 -2.10
N ALA A 40 -15.14 5.12 -2.65
CA ALA A 40 -14.53 3.95 -2.03
C ALA A 40 -13.01 4.07 -1.95
N GLU A 41 -12.34 4.52 -3.02
CA GLU A 41 -10.89 4.77 -3.03
C GLU A 41 -10.48 5.81 -2.01
N SER A 42 -11.21 6.93 -1.91
CA SER A 42 -10.93 7.98 -0.92
C SER A 42 -11.01 7.45 0.51
N ARG A 43 -12.07 6.68 0.82
CA ARG A 43 -12.26 6.03 2.13
C ARG A 43 -11.20 4.98 2.44
N ALA A 44 -10.83 4.18 1.45
CA ALA A 44 -9.78 3.18 1.58
C ALA A 44 -8.44 3.86 1.86
N ARG A 45 -8.11 4.93 1.12
CA ARG A 45 -6.89 5.72 1.31
C ARG A 45 -6.81 6.28 2.74
N GLU A 46 -7.87 6.90 3.25
CA GLU A 46 -7.92 7.41 4.63
C GLU A 46 -7.68 6.30 5.67
N SER A 47 -8.33 5.16 5.48
CA SER A 47 -8.21 4.00 6.38
C SER A 47 -6.79 3.43 6.36
N TYR A 48 -6.17 3.32 5.19
CA TYR A 48 -4.78 2.86 5.03
C TYR A 48 -3.77 3.83 5.64
N TRP A 49 -3.99 5.14 5.53
CA TRP A 49 -3.16 6.13 6.23
C TRP A 49 -3.17 5.94 7.74
N THR A 50 -4.35 5.73 8.30
CA THR A 50 -4.50 5.48 9.74
C THR A 50 -3.86 4.15 10.15
N ALA A 51 -4.01 3.11 9.33
CA ALA A 51 -3.37 1.82 9.53
C ALA A 51 -1.83 1.95 9.54
N LEU A 52 -1.25 2.62 8.54
CA LEU A 52 0.19 2.86 8.43
C LEU A 52 0.73 3.59 9.67
N PHE A 53 0.05 4.66 10.10
CA PHE A 53 0.47 5.42 11.26
C PHE A 53 0.49 4.56 12.53
N ARG A 54 -0.54 3.72 12.73
CA ARG A 54 -0.61 2.80 13.87
C ARG A 54 0.43 1.68 13.79
N ALA A 55 0.61 1.08 12.62
CA ALA A 55 1.62 0.04 12.40
C ALA A 55 3.03 0.56 12.69
N ARG A 56 3.37 1.74 12.18
CA ARG A 56 4.66 2.40 12.43
C ARG A 56 4.85 2.69 13.92
N ARG A 57 3.85 3.22 14.62
CA ARG A 57 3.92 3.49 16.07
C ARG A 57 4.12 2.22 16.90
N GLN A 58 3.60 1.09 16.42
CA GLN A 58 3.74 -0.22 17.06
C GLN A 58 5.01 -0.95 16.64
N GLY A 59 5.84 -0.37 15.76
CA GLY A 59 7.02 -1.04 15.20
C GLY A 59 6.67 -2.28 14.35
N SER A 60 5.44 -2.38 13.85
CA SER A 60 4.97 -3.58 13.15
C SER A 60 5.37 -3.55 11.68
N LEU A 61 6.41 -4.32 11.34
CA LEU A 61 6.87 -4.51 9.95
C LEU A 61 5.74 -5.00 9.04
N ASN A 62 5.06 -6.07 9.44
CA ASN A 62 3.95 -6.64 8.66
C ASN A 62 2.85 -5.59 8.42
N GLY A 63 2.52 -4.77 9.42
CA GLY A 63 1.50 -3.74 9.23
C GLY A 63 1.91 -2.62 8.27
N VAL A 64 3.20 -2.30 8.18
CA VAL A 64 3.73 -1.32 7.23
C VAL A 64 3.73 -1.90 5.81
N LEU A 65 4.08 -3.18 5.64
CA LEU A 65 4.08 -3.85 4.34
C LEU A 65 2.66 -4.11 3.82
N ASP A 66 1.72 -4.48 4.69
CA ASP A 66 0.30 -4.60 4.34
C ASP A 66 -0.27 -3.25 3.86
N ALA A 67 0.18 -2.14 4.48
CA ALA A 67 -0.17 -0.80 4.01
C ALA A 67 0.46 -0.49 2.64
N ALA A 68 1.71 -0.93 2.38
CA ALA A 68 2.36 -0.76 1.09
C ALA A 68 1.59 -1.47 -0.03
N GLU A 69 1.22 -2.73 0.16
CA GLU A 69 0.40 -3.49 -0.80
C GLU A 69 -0.92 -2.77 -1.07
N ALA A 70 -1.58 -2.30 0.00
CA ALA A 70 -2.81 -1.56 -0.07
C ALA A 70 -2.71 -0.24 -0.87
N PHE A 71 -1.65 0.54 -0.68
CA PHE A 71 -1.38 1.73 -1.49
C PHE A 71 -1.07 1.38 -2.95
N GLY A 72 -0.37 0.27 -3.19
CA GLY A 72 -0.11 -0.27 -4.53
C GLY A 72 -1.40 -0.59 -5.28
N MET A 73 -2.37 -1.24 -4.62
CA MET A 73 -3.69 -1.50 -5.19
C MET A 73 -4.47 -0.21 -5.54
N LEU A 74 -4.17 0.91 -4.88
CA LEU A 74 -4.74 2.24 -5.19
C LEU A 74 -3.95 3.02 -6.26
N GLY A 75 -2.84 2.46 -6.76
CA GLY A 75 -1.93 3.12 -7.69
C GLY A 75 -1.05 4.21 -7.05
N ASP A 76 -0.98 4.28 -5.73
CA ASP A 76 -0.21 5.30 -5.00
C ASP A 76 1.25 4.87 -4.81
N ARG A 77 2.03 4.97 -5.90
CA ARG A 77 3.43 4.51 -5.96
C ARG A 77 4.33 5.20 -4.94
N VAL A 78 4.13 6.52 -4.76
CA VAL A 78 4.89 7.32 -3.78
C VAL A 78 4.72 6.75 -2.38
N MET A 79 3.49 6.32 -2.04
CA MET A 79 3.22 5.69 -0.76
C MET A 79 3.76 4.28 -0.63
N VAL A 80 3.79 3.49 -1.71
CA VAL A 80 4.46 2.17 -1.71
C VAL A 80 5.93 2.34 -1.32
N GLU A 81 6.66 3.23 -1.99
CA GLU A 81 8.07 3.50 -1.69
C GLU A 81 8.26 4.01 -0.25
N GLN A 82 7.39 4.90 0.21
CA GLN A 82 7.49 5.44 1.55
C GLN A 82 7.28 4.35 2.62
N CYS A 83 6.35 3.42 2.40
CA CYS A 83 6.15 2.29 3.30
C CYS A 83 7.36 1.36 3.32
N ILE A 84 7.96 1.07 2.15
CA ILE A 84 9.20 0.29 2.06
C ILE A 84 10.31 0.92 2.91
N ARG A 85 10.57 2.23 2.73
CA ARG A 85 11.58 2.96 3.53
C ARG A 85 11.31 2.91 5.04
N ILE A 86 10.04 2.96 5.45
CA ILE A 86 9.65 2.83 6.86
C ILE A 86 9.93 1.41 7.37
N ALA A 87 9.60 0.38 6.59
CA ALA A 87 9.82 -1.02 6.96
C ALA A 87 11.32 -1.33 7.09
N GLU A 88 12.15 -0.87 6.15
CA GLU A 88 13.60 -1.02 6.22
C GLU A 88 14.17 -0.39 7.50
N ARG A 89 13.74 0.84 7.81
CA ARG A 89 14.16 1.53 9.04
C ARG A 89 13.74 0.78 10.29
N LEU A 90 12.52 0.23 10.33
CA LEU A 90 12.05 -0.55 11.47
C LEU A 90 12.85 -1.85 11.64
N ALA A 91 13.20 -2.53 10.55
CA ALA A 91 14.01 -3.75 10.60
C ALA A 91 15.43 -3.47 11.10
N GLN A 92 16.05 -2.37 10.65
CA GLN A 92 17.35 -1.93 11.15
C GLN A 92 17.32 -1.62 12.66
N LEU A 93 16.28 -0.92 13.13
CA LEU A 93 16.12 -0.59 14.55
C LEU A 93 15.87 -1.83 15.42
N ALA A 94 15.21 -2.86 14.88
CA ALA A 94 14.99 -4.12 15.59
C ALA A 94 16.27 -4.97 15.71
N GLY A 95 17.30 -4.70 14.89
CA GLY A 95 18.55 -5.46 14.89
C GLY A 95 18.37 -6.93 14.46
N ASP A 96 17.29 -7.25 13.72
CA ASP A 96 16.97 -8.59 13.24
C ASP A 96 17.35 -8.70 11.74
N PRO A 97 18.46 -9.38 11.40
CA PRO A 97 18.91 -9.53 10.02
C PRO A 97 17.93 -10.33 9.16
N GLU A 98 17.22 -11.30 9.74
CA GLU A 98 16.23 -12.08 8.99
C GLU A 98 14.99 -11.25 8.68
N ALA A 99 14.56 -10.40 9.63
CA ALA A 99 13.49 -9.44 9.36
C ALA A 99 13.90 -8.45 8.28
N ALA A 100 15.15 -7.97 8.28
CA ALA A 100 15.66 -7.09 7.25
C ALA A 100 15.67 -7.76 5.87
N GLU A 101 16.05 -9.04 5.79
CA GLU A 101 16.02 -9.81 4.54
C GLU A 101 14.59 -10.03 4.03
N ARG A 102 13.66 -10.42 4.92
CA ARG A 102 12.24 -10.58 4.56
C ARG A 102 11.64 -9.27 4.05
N VAL A 103 11.95 -8.16 4.69
CA VAL A 103 11.51 -6.83 4.25
C VAL A 103 12.07 -6.50 2.87
N ARG A 104 13.36 -6.79 2.62
CA ARG A 104 13.99 -6.53 1.33
C ARG A 104 13.37 -7.36 0.22
N ALA A 105 13.14 -8.65 0.43
CA ALA A 105 12.50 -9.53 -0.55
C ALA A 105 11.07 -9.06 -0.90
N LEU A 106 10.29 -8.66 0.11
CA LEU A 106 8.94 -8.11 -0.09
C LEU A 106 8.96 -6.73 -0.75
N ALA A 107 9.93 -5.88 -0.42
CA ALA A 107 10.11 -4.58 -1.06
C ALA A 107 10.39 -4.71 -2.56
N VAL A 108 11.23 -5.67 -2.97
CA VAL A 108 11.50 -5.97 -4.39
C VAL A 108 10.23 -6.38 -5.11
N ASP A 109 9.47 -7.32 -4.56
CA ASP A 109 8.21 -7.77 -5.15
C ASP A 109 7.18 -6.63 -5.29
N LEU A 110 7.00 -5.82 -4.25
CA LEU A 110 6.09 -4.65 -4.28
C LEU A 110 6.54 -3.59 -5.29
N THR A 111 7.84 -3.36 -5.41
CA THR A 111 8.42 -2.42 -6.38
C THR A 111 8.16 -2.89 -7.80
N GLN A 112 8.42 -4.17 -8.08
CA GLN A 112 8.16 -4.75 -9.39
C GLN A 112 6.66 -4.70 -9.75
N ARG A 113 5.78 -4.98 -8.79
CA ARG A 113 4.32 -5.03 -9.01
C ARG A 113 3.70 -3.65 -9.21
N TYR A 114 4.14 -2.64 -8.48
CA TYR A 114 3.43 -1.36 -8.41
C TYR A 114 4.21 -0.16 -8.92
N ILE A 115 5.54 -0.25 -9.00
CA ILE A 115 6.42 0.88 -9.34
C ILE A 115 7.03 0.71 -10.74
N GLU A 116 7.54 -0.48 -11.08
CA GLU A 116 8.33 -0.71 -12.30
C GLU A 116 7.51 -0.92 -13.59
N VAL A 117 6.17 -0.91 -13.53
CA VAL A 117 5.30 -1.25 -14.67
C VAL A 117 5.26 -0.17 -15.77
N GLU A 118 6.11 0.87 -15.75
CA GLU A 118 6.38 1.70 -16.93
C GLU A 118 7.86 2.09 -17.05
N ARG A 119 8.64 1.24 -17.74
CA ARG A 119 9.61 1.75 -18.72
C ARG A 119 8.90 1.66 -20.07
N PRO A 120 8.24 2.73 -20.58
CA PRO A 120 7.92 2.75 -21.99
C PRO A 120 9.26 2.64 -22.73
N GLU A 121 9.34 1.76 -23.71
CA GLU A 121 10.42 1.75 -24.69
C GLU A 121 10.35 3.05 -25.51
N MET A 122 10.69 4.18 -24.89
CA MET A 122 11.10 5.37 -25.62
C MET A 122 12.57 5.19 -25.95
N PHE A 123 12.85 5.15 -27.26
CA PHE A 123 14.14 5.07 -27.94
C PHE A 123 14.51 3.71 -28.53
N SER A 124 13.79 3.31 -29.59
CA SER A 124 14.45 2.69 -30.75
C SER A 124 14.34 3.62 -31.96
N SER A 125 15.35 4.48 -32.04
CA SER A 125 16.10 4.89 -33.23
C SER A 125 15.34 5.23 -34.52
N VAL A 126 15.44 6.52 -34.85
CA VAL A 126 15.87 6.97 -36.18
C VAL A 126 16.93 6.01 -36.74
N VAL A 127 16.57 5.27 -37.79
CA VAL A 127 17.48 4.85 -38.86
C VAL A 127 16.70 4.99 -40.16
N GLY A 128 17.19 5.86 -41.04
CA GLY A 128 16.58 6.12 -42.33
C GLY A 128 16.71 4.96 -43.33
N GLN A 129 16.05 5.15 -44.47
CA GLN A 129 16.62 5.04 -45.83
C GLN A 129 15.71 4.30 -46.84
N ARG A 130 15.42 5.01 -47.95
CA ARG A 130 14.96 4.54 -49.30
C ARG A 130 13.52 3.97 -49.35
N ARG A 131 12.64 4.42 -50.24
CA ARG A 131 12.79 4.87 -51.63
C ARG A 131 11.85 6.02 -51.97
#